data_AF-A0A937VEB3-F1
#
_entry.id   AF-A0A937VEB3-F1
#
_cell.length_a   1.000
_cell.length_b   1.000
_cell.length_c   1.000
_cell.angle_alpha   90.00
_cell.angle_beta   90.00
_cell.angle_gamma   90.00
#
_symmetry.space_group_name_H-M   'P 1'
#
loop_
_entity.id
_entity.type
_entity.pdbx_description
1 polymer ?
#
loop_
_entity_poly.entity_id
_entity_poly.type
_entity_poly.pdbx_seq_one_letter_code
_entity_poly.pdbx_strand_id
1 'polypeptide(L)'
;RATRFYYHTSQGRYLLLQWIARHADQASQVELWLPPYEQPETWLADIGVKTESQVRAPMARLLDITKIGGMHTGPGRLAIRLRDPLCPWNEGVWQLETVDGRLQVSAGDGPAGDLSVQGLTALLYGTHDPGDFALRGWGHPTPAVQSTMRTMFPPLLPYIHEYF
;
A
#
# COMPACT_ATOMS: atom_id res chain seq x y z
N ARG A 1 -7.09 -10.64 24.34
CA ARG A 1 -6.50 -9.94 23.17
C ARG A 1 -5.91 -10.97 22.21
N ALA A 2 -6.19 -10.88 20.92
CA ALA A 2 -5.57 -11.68 19.86
C ALA A 2 -4.89 -10.74 18.85
N THR A 3 -3.57 -10.83 18.73
CA THR A 3 -2.76 -10.08 17.75
C THR A 3 -2.76 -10.74 16.37
N ARG A 4 -3.21 -11.99 16.30
CA ARG A 4 -3.27 -12.83 15.09
C ARG A 4 -4.67 -13.42 14.99
N PHE A 5 -5.52 -12.82 14.15
CA PHE A 5 -6.86 -13.32 13.86
C PHE A 5 -6.96 -13.60 12.37
N TYR A 6 -6.70 -14.85 11.99
CA TYR A 6 -6.65 -15.27 10.59
C TYR A 6 -7.74 -16.28 10.29
N TYR A 7 -8.34 -16.13 9.12
CA TYR A 7 -9.33 -17.05 8.60
C TYR A 7 -9.21 -17.08 7.07
N HIS A 8 -9.44 -18.26 6.48
CA HIS A 8 -9.37 -18.43 5.03
C HIS A 8 -10.75 -18.31 4.36
N THR A 9 -11.83 -18.57 5.12
CA THR A 9 -13.19 -18.59 4.61
C THR A 9 -14.13 -17.82 5.55
N SER A 10 -15.25 -17.34 5.02
CA SER A 10 -16.30 -16.69 5.82
C SER A 10 -16.81 -17.62 6.92
N GLN A 11 -17.01 -18.91 6.62
CA GLN A 11 -17.38 -19.90 7.63
C GLN A 11 -16.35 -19.98 8.76
N GLY A 12 -15.05 -19.99 8.42
CA GLY A 12 -13.97 -19.98 9.41
C GLY A 12 -14.03 -18.77 10.32
N ARG A 13 -14.23 -17.56 9.76
CA ARG A 13 -14.43 -16.32 10.53
C ARG A 13 -15.56 -16.49 11.53
N TYR A 14 -16.73 -16.94 11.08
CA TYR A 14 -17.91 -17.07 11.94
C TYR A 14 -17.77 -18.16 13.00
N LEU A 15 -17.09 -19.26 12.71
CA LEU A 15 -16.78 -20.29 13.72
C LEU A 15 -15.84 -19.75 14.81
N LEU A 16 -14.83 -18.95 14.44
CA LEU A 16 -13.96 -18.28 15.40
C LEU A 16 -14.72 -17.27 16.26
N LEU A 17 -15.59 -16.46 15.65
CA LEU A 17 -16.43 -15.51 16.38
C LEU A 17 -17.40 -16.21 17.33
N GLN A 18 -18.02 -17.32 16.91
CA GLN A 18 -18.87 -18.14 17.79
C GLN A 18 -18.07 -18.76 18.94
N TRP A 19 -16.85 -19.23 18.68
CA TRP A 19 -15.97 -19.71 19.73
C TRP A 19 -15.65 -18.60 20.75
N ILE A 20 -15.36 -17.38 20.28
CA ILE A 20 -15.18 -16.21 21.15
C ILE A 20 -16.44 -15.94 21.97
N ALA A 21 -17.62 -15.91 21.33
CA ALA A 21 -18.90 -15.61 21.98
C ALA A 21 -19.26 -16.60 23.11
N ARG A 22 -18.82 -17.86 23.02
CA ARG A 22 -19.00 -18.86 24.10
C ARG A 22 -18.27 -18.52 25.41
N HIS A 23 -17.41 -17.50 25.41
CA HIS A 23 -16.71 -17.02 26.60
C HIS A 23 -17.37 -15.76 27.19
N ALA A 24 -18.59 -15.40 26.76
CA ALA A 24 -19.28 -14.20 27.24
C ALA A 24 -19.49 -14.18 28.76
N ASP A 25 -19.67 -15.34 29.41
CA ASP A 25 -19.80 -15.45 30.86
C ASP A 25 -18.45 -15.27 31.61
N GLN A 26 -17.33 -15.28 30.88
CA GLN A 26 -15.97 -15.22 31.43
C GLN A 26 -15.23 -13.91 31.07
N ALA A 27 -15.61 -13.27 29.97
CA ALA A 27 -14.97 -12.06 29.46
C ALA A 27 -16.01 -11.07 28.93
N SER A 28 -15.90 -9.82 29.35
CA SER A 28 -16.77 -8.72 28.90
C SER A 28 -16.29 -8.02 27.62
N GLN A 29 -15.04 -8.25 27.21
CA GLN A 29 -14.43 -7.60 26.06
C GLN A 29 -13.39 -8.49 25.38
N VAL A 30 -13.30 -8.39 24.05
CA VAL A 30 -12.23 -8.99 23.25
C VAL A 30 -11.60 -7.92 22.36
N GLU A 31 -10.27 -7.90 22.35
CA GLU A 31 -9.49 -7.07 21.44
C GLU A 31 -8.93 -7.94 20.32
N LEU A 32 -9.27 -7.57 19.08
CA LEU A 32 -8.79 -8.22 17.87
C LEU A 32 -7.94 -7.23 17.07
N TRP A 33 -6.84 -7.73 16.54
CA TRP A 33 -6.02 -7.03 15.57
C TRP A 33 -6.39 -7.47 14.18
N LEU A 34 -6.85 -6.51 13.38
CA LEU A 34 -7.44 -6.76 12.08
C LEU A 34 -6.74 -5.94 10.99
N PRO A 35 -6.68 -6.46 9.76
CA PRO A 35 -6.35 -5.65 8.60
C PRO A 35 -7.31 -4.46 8.44
N PRO A 36 -6.86 -3.35 7.81
CA PRO A 36 -7.65 -2.11 7.70
C PRO A 36 -8.88 -2.23 6.78
N TYR A 37 -8.99 -3.31 6.01
CA TYR A 37 -10.15 -3.58 5.14
C TYR A 37 -11.27 -4.34 5.84
N GLU A 38 -11.05 -4.84 7.06
CA GLU A 38 -12.10 -5.51 7.83
C GLU A 38 -13.11 -4.49 8.36
N GLN A 39 -14.38 -4.89 8.38
CA GLN A 39 -15.50 -4.10 8.91
C GLN A 39 -16.19 -4.88 10.02
N PRO A 40 -15.57 -5.03 11.21
CA PRO A 40 -16.09 -5.86 12.30
C PRO A 40 -17.51 -5.49 12.76
N GLU A 41 -17.90 -4.23 12.61
CA GLU A 41 -19.25 -3.72 12.88
C GLU A 41 -20.34 -4.38 12.01
N THR A 42 -19.96 -5.01 10.89
CA THR A 42 -20.90 -5.69 9.99
C THR A 42 -21.00 -7.19 10.25
N TRP A 43 -20.20 -7.75 11.17
CA TRP A 43 -20.09 -9.20 11.30
C TRP A 43 -21.29 -9.83 12.00
N LEU A 44 -21.80 -9.24 13.09
CA LEU A 44 -22.91 -9.74 13.90
C LEU A 44 -23.84 -8.59 14.28
N ALA A 45 -25.13 -8.85 14.49
CA ALA A 45 -26.11 -7.79 14.75
C ALA A 45 -25.92 -7.07 16.11
N ASP A 46 -25.46 -7.78 17.14
CA ASP A 46 -25.44 -7.29 18.53
C ASP A 46 -24.01 -7.08 19.08
N ILE A 47 -23.03 -6.85 18.19
CA ILE A 47 -21.64 -6.60 18.62
C ILE A 47 -21.40 -5.11 18.88
N GLY A 48 -20.98 -4.78 20.11
CA GLY A 48 -20.49 -3.44 20.45
C GLY A 48 -19.03 -3.27 20.02
N VAL A 49 -18.79 -2.73 18.83
CA VAL A 49 -17.44 -2.55 18.28
C VAL A 49 -16.88 -1.17 18.61
N LYS A 50 -15.64 -1.15 19.08
CA LYS A 50 -14.79 0.04 19.13
C LYS A 50 -13.57 -0.20 18.24
N THR A 51 -13.39 0.65 17.23
CA THR A 51 -12.23 0.58 16.33
C THR A 51 -11.18 1.59 16.74
N GLU A 52 -9.93 1.13 16.85
CA GLU A 52 -8.77 1.96 17.12
C GLU A 52 -7.71 1.69 16.04
N SER A 53 -6.98 2.74 15.65
CA SER A 53 -5.84 2.61 14.74
C SER A 53 -4.53 2.74 15.51
N GLN A 54 -3.48 2.15 14.98
CA GLN A 54 -2.14 2.40 15.50
C GLN A 54 -1.72 3.85 15.29
N VAL A 55 -0.95 4.38 16.24
CA VAL A 55 -0.44 5.76 16.22
C VAL A 55 0.52 6.00 15.04
N ARG A 56 1.20 4.97 14.52
CA ARG A 56 2.17 5.11 13.42
C ARG A 56 1.96 4.05 12.36
N ALA A 57 1.78 4.49 11.12
CA ALA A 57 1.82 3.61 9.98
C ALA A 57 3.27 3.18 9.69
N PRO A 58 3.49 1.92 9.24
CA PRO A 58 4.80 1.50 8.79
C PRO A 58 5.22 2.31 7.57
N MET A 59 6.46 2.79 7.58
CA MET A 59 7.06 3.54 6.48
C MET A 59 7.87 2.60 5.59
N ALA A 60 7.81 2.85 4.27
CA ALA A 60 8.65 2.18 3.29
C ALA A 60 9.59 3.19 2.63
N ARG A 61 10.66 2.69 2.01
CA ARG A 61 11.59 3.47 1.19
C ARG A 61 12.10 2.64 0.03
N LEU A 62 12.02 3.19 -1.18
CA LEU A 62 12.74 2.66 -2.33
C LEU A 62 14.25 2.80 -2.09
N LEU A 63 14.98 1.68 -2.15
CA LEU A 63 16.43 1.66 -1.97
C LEU A 63 17.18 1.69 -3.31
N ASP A 64 16.74 0.89 -4.28
CA ASP A 64 17.35 0.79 -5.61
C ASP A 64 16.27 0.63 -6.67
N ILE A 65 16.09 1.67 -7.50
CA ILE A 65 15.11 1.66 -8.60
C ILE A 65 15.40 0.60 -9.66
N THR A 66 16.65 0.17 -9.84
CA THR A 66 16.97 -0.87 -10.81
C THR A 66 16.54 -2.27 -10.35
N LYS A 67 16.21 -2.43 -9.07
CA LYS A 67 15.90 -3.73 -8.44
C LYS A 67 14.41 -3.98 -8.23
N ILE A 68 13.54 -3.02 -8.56
CA ILE A 68 12.08 -3.22 -8.44
C ILE A 68 11.46 -3.91 -9.67
N GLY A 69 12.27 -4.24 -10.68
CA GLY A 69 11.81 -5.00 -11.84
C GLY A 69 11.19 -6.35 -11.44
N GLY A 70 10.20 -6.79 -12.19
CA GLY A 70 9.47 -8.04 -11.97
C GLY A 70 8.23 -7.90 -11.07
N MET A 71 8.02 -6.76 -10.42
CA MET A 71 6.76 -6.46 -9.71
C MET A 71 5.56 -6.54 -10.66
N HIS A 72 4.42 -7.02 -10.17
CA HIS A 72 3.17 -6.95 -10.93
C HIS A 72 2.65 -5.52 -10.94
N THR A 73 2.32 -5.02 -12.12
CA THR A 73 1.81 -3.66 -12.33
C THR A 73 0.67 -3.70 -13.34
N GLY A 74 -0.21 -2.70 -13.30
CA GLY A 74 -1.15 -2.50 -14.39
C GLY A 74 -0.44 -2.04 -15.67
N PRO A 75 -1.12 -2.08 -16.82
CA PRO A 75 -0.51 -1.73 -18.11
C PRO A 75 -0.10 -0.25 -18.14
N GLY A 76 1.03 0.03 -18.78
CA GLY A 76 1.46 1.40 -19.01
C GLY A 76 2.97 1.53 -19.18
N ARG A 77 3.37 2.74 -19.58
CA ARG A 77 4.75 3.13 -19.81
C ARG A 77 4.92 4.59 -19.40
N LEU A 78 5.95 4.87 -18.61
CA LEU A 78 6.21 6.20 -18.08
C LEU A 78 7.71 6.41 -17.85
N ALA A 79 8.25 7.52 -18.38
CA ALA A 79 9.58 8.00 -18.03
C ALA A 79 9.48 9.08 -16.93
N ILE A 80 10.25 8.95 -15.85
CA ILE A 80 10.32 9.92 -14.77
C ILE A 80 11.75 10.35 -14.52
N ARG A 81 11.96 11.59 -14.08
CA ARG A 81 13.23 11.98 -13.47
C ARG A 81 13.12 11.81 -11.95
N LEU A 82 13.90 10.88 -11.39
CA LEU A 82 13.91 10.60 -9.96
C LEU A 82 14.94 11.48 -9.26
N ARG A 83 14.54 12.04 -8.11
CA ARG A 83 15.38 12.80 -7.18
C ARG A 83 15.49 12.06 -5.87
N ASP A 84 16.71 11.67 -5.52
CA ASP A 84 17.05 10.94 -4.31
C ASP A 84 18.46 11.32 -3.81
N PRO A 85 18.61 12.46 -3.13
CA PRO A 85 19.93 12.96 -2.71
C PRO A 85 20.62 12.04 -1.69
N LEU A 86 19.88 11.13 -1.04
CA LEU A 86 20.43 10.19 -0.06
C LEU A 86 20.94 8.90 -0.72
N CYS A 87 20.42 8.53 -1.88
CA CYS A 87 20.85 7.36 -2.65
C CYS A 87 21.14 7.78 -4.09
N PRO A 88 22.31 8.38 -4.37
CA PRO A 88 22.60 8.99 -5.67
C PRO A 88 22.52 8.03 -6.88
N TRP A 89 22.63 6.72 -6.65
CA TRP A 89 22.44 5.72 -7.70
C TRP A 89 21.00 5.64 -8.22
N ASN A 90 20.03 6.18 -7.47
CA ASN A 90 18.64 6.32 -7.92
C ASN A 90 18.41 7.59 -8.75
N GLU A 91 19.31 8.58 -8.68
CA GLU A 91 19.16 9.84 -9.42
C GLU A 91 19.20 9.59 -10.94
N GLY A 92 18.38 10.32 -11.69
CA GLY A 92 18.39 10.27 -13.15
C GLY A 92 17.02 10.03 -13.76
N VAL A 93 17.00 9.76 -15.06
CA VAL A 93 15.76 9.48 -15.80
C VAL A 93 15.59 7.98 -15.96
N TRP A 94 14.44 7.48 -15.52
CA TRP A 94 14.11 6.06 -15.53
C TRP A 94 12.84 5.81 -16.33
N GLN A 95 12.91 4.83 -17.21
CA GLN A 95 11.77 4.30 -17.93
C GLN A 95 11.17 3.15 -17.11
N LEU A 96 9.91 3.29 -16.75
CA LEU A 96 9.08 2.26 -16.14
C LEU A 96 8.11 1.77 -17.21
N GLU A 97 8.04 0.47 -17.43
CA GLU A 97 7.16 -0.11 -18.44
C GLU A 97 6.63 -1.46 -17.99
N THR A 98 5.34 -1.69 -18.17
CA THR A 98 4.75 -3.00 -17.90
C THR A 98 4.82 -3.85 -19.16
N VAL A 99 5.61 -4.92 -19.12
CA VAL A 99 5.72 -5.93 -20.18
C VAL A 99 5.23 -7.25 -19.61
N ASP A 100 4.24 -7.88 -20.26
CA ASP A 100 3.61 -9.13 -19.80
C ASP A 100 3.13 -9.07 -18.33
N GLY A 101 2.56 -7.92 -17.93
CA GLY A 101 2.05 -7.69 -16.57
C GLY A 101 3.14 -7.49 -15.51
N ARG A 102 4.41 -7.37 -15.92
CA ARG A 102 5.55 -7.16 -15.02
C ARG A 102 6.28 -5.86 -15.33
N LEU A 103 6.70 -5.18 -14.27
CA LEU A 103 7.48 -3.96 -14.36
C LEU A 103 8.88 -4.27 -14.91
N GLN A 104 9.26 -3.57 -15.96
CA GLN A 104 10.63 -3.42 -16.42
C GLN A 104 11.11 -2.01 -16.10
N VAL A 105 12.36 -1.92 -15.66
CA VAL A 105 13.01 -0.65 -15.36
C VAL A 105 14.30 -0.55 -16.14
N SER A 106 14.47 0.54 -16.87
CA SER A 106 15.70 0.84 -17.59
C SER A 106 16.04 2.32 -17.48
N ALA A 107 17.27 2.68 -17.84
CA ALA A 107 17.58 4.07 -18.11
C ALA A 107 16.62 4.60 -19.19
N GLY A 108 16.16 5.84 -19.04
CA GLY A 108 15.24 6.49 -19.96
C GLY A 108 15.71 7.89 -20.37
N ASP A 109 14.94 8.48 -21.26
CA ASP A 109 15.07 9.86 -21.73
C ASP A 109 13.68 10.54 -21.72
N GLY A 110 13.65 11.85 -21.97
CA GLY A 110 12.40 12.62 -22.08
C GLY A 110 11.40 12.42 -20.92
N PRO A 111 11.78 12.72 -19.66
CA PRO A 111 10.91 12.45 -18.52
C PRO A 111 9.61 13.24 -18.62
N ALA A 112 8.49 12.57 -18.33
CA ALA A 112 7.17 13.20 -18.30
C ALA A 112 6.96 14.08 -17.05
N GLY A 113 7.91 14.06 -16.12
CA GLY A 113 7.95 14.92 -14.93
C GLY A 113 9.04 14.48 -13.95
N ASP A 114 9.29 15.32 -12.97
CA ASP A 114 10.18 15.02 -11.84
C ASP A 114 9.38 14.43 -10.68
N LEU A 115 9.96 13.41 -10.02
CA LEU A 115 9.44 12.83 -8.78
C LEU A 115 10.55 12.73 -7.74
N SER A 116 10.18 12.94 -6.47
CA SER A 116 11.05 12.57 -5.35
C SER A 116 10.98 11.07 -5.07
N VAL A 117 11.98 10.53 -4.38
CA VAL A 117 11.96 9.15 -3.89
C VAL A 117 10.76 8.86 -2.99
N GLN A 118 10.29 9.84 -2.21
CA GLN A 118 9.10 9.70 -1.38
C GLN A 118 7.85 9.52 -2.24
N GLY A 119 7.69 10.32 -3.30
CA GLY A 119 6.56 10.22 -4.23
C GLY A 119 6.54 8.87 -4.94
N LEU A 120 7.69 8.44 -5.49
CA LEU A 120 7.78 7.15 -6.15
C LEU A 120 7.54 5.99 -5.17
N THR A 121 8.13 6.04 -3.96
CA THR A 121 7.89 5.02 -2.93
C THR A 121 6.40 4.95 -2.56
N ALA A 122 5.76 6.08 -2.34
CA ALA A 122 4.34 6.13 -1.98
C ALA A 122 3.43 5.57 -3.07
N LEU A 123 3.77 5.83 -4.34
CA LEU A 123 3.09 5.27 -5.51
C LEU A 123 3.25 3.75 -5.59
N LEU A 124 4.50 3.26 -5.52
CA LEU A 124 4.81 1.83 -5.57
C LEU A 124 4.19 1.06 -4.40
N TYR A 125 4.13 1.69 -3.22
CA TYR A 125 3.52 1.13 -2.01
C TYR A 125 1.98 1.23 -2.02
N GLY A 126 1.40 1.90 -3.03
CA GLY A 126 -0.04 2.04 -3.24
C GLY A 126 -0.75 2.94 -2.24
N THR A 127 -0.02 3.75 -1.46
CA THR A 127 -0.58 4.46 -0.29
C THR A 127 -1.07 5.88 -0.59
N HIS A 128 -0.70 6.45 -1.74
CA HIS A 128 -1.00 7.84 -2.07
C HIS A 128 -1.39 7.98 -3.54
N ASP A 129 -2.35 8.86 -3.79
CA ASP A 129 -2.75 9.24 -5.13
C ASP A 129 -1.74 10.23 -5.75
N PRO A 130 -1.31 10.05 -7.01
CA PRO A 130 -0.35 10.96 -7.64
C PRO A 130 -0.86 12.39 -7.84
N GLY A 131 -2.17 12.63 -7.73
CA GLY A 131 -2.76 13.96 -7.70
C GLY A 131 -2.35 14.79 -6.48
N ASP A 132 -2.00 14.14 -5.37
CA ASP A 132 -1.60 14.82 -4.13
C ASP A 132 -0.11 15.20 -4.11
N PHE A 133 0.69 14.74 -5.08
CA PHE A 133 2.15 14.87 -5.02
C PHE A 133 2.62 16.33 -5.03
N ALA A 134 1.91 17.19 -5.75
CA ALA A 134 2.19 18.62 -5.78
C ALA A 134 2.02 19.27 -4.40
N LEU A 135 0.98 18.86 -3.66
CA LEU A 135 0.69 19.35 -2.31
C LEU A 135 1.76 18.91 -1.30
N ARG A 136 2.41 17.77 -1.57
CA ARG A 136 3.45 17.16 -0.73
C ARG A 136 4.86 17.58 -1.11
N GLY A 137 5.03 18.31 -2.21
CA GLY A 137 6.35 18.63 -2.77
C GLY A 137 7.10 17.40 -3.30
N TRP A 138 6.37 16.37 -3.74
CA TRP A 138 6.93 15.11 -4.24
C TRP A 138 7.02 15.03 -5.77
N GLY A 139 6.56 16.08 -6.45
CA GLY A 139 6.56 16.20 -7.90
C GLY A 139 5.28 16.86 -8.39
N HIS A 140 5.25 17.22 -9.68
CA HIS A 140 4.11 17.88 -10.31
C HIS A 140 3.67 17.14 -11.59
N PRO A 141 3.28 15.86 -11.50
CA PRO A 141 2.83 15.11 -12.68
C PRO A 141 1.57 15.74 -13.28
N THR A 142 1.50 15.83 -14.60
CA THR A 142 0.30 16.30 -15.30
C THR A 142 -0.87 15.32 -15.11
N PRO A 143 -2.13 15.73 -15.31
CA PRO A 143 -3.28 14.82 -15.16
C PRO A 143 -3.18 13.54 -16.01
N ALA A 144 -2.63 13.64 -17.23
CA ALA A 144 -2.39 12.49 -18.09
C ALA A 144 -1.36 11.53 -17.47
N VAL A 145 -0.25 12.07 -16.95
CA VAL A 145 0.77 11.27 -16.25
C VAL A 145 0.20 10.62 -14.99
N GLN A 146 -0.60 11.36 -14.21
CA GLN A 146 -1.28 10.82 -13.03
C GLN A 146 -2.21 9.65 -13.40
N SER A 147 -2.94 9.76 -14.51
CA SER A 147 -3.80 8.67 -15.00
C SER A 147 -3.00 7.42 -15.36
N THR A 148 -1.86 7.57 -16.04
CA THR A 148 -0.93 6.45 -16.30
C THR A 148 -0.40 5.86 -14.99
N MET A 149 0.01 6.71 -14.04
CA MET A 149 0.49 6.27 -12.72
C MET A 149 -0.56 5.46 -11.96
N ARG A 150 -1.82 5.92 -11.90
CA ARG A 150 -2.93 5.19 -11.25
C ARG A 150 -3.23 3.86 -11.94
N THR A 151 -3.06 3.79 -13.26
CA THR A 151 -3.26 2.56 -14.02
C THR A 151 -2.14 1.55 -13.74
N MET A 152 -0.89 1.99 -13.77
CA MET A 152 0.28 1.13 -13.53
C MET A 152 0.37 0.69 -12.07
N PHE A 153 0.08 1.59 -11.13
CA PHE A 153 0.23 1.40 -9.70
C PHE A 153 -1.10 1.71 -9.00
N PRO A 154 -2.07 0.78 -9.04
CA PRO A 154 -3.36 0.99 -8.40
C PRO A 154 -3.21 1.14 -6.88
N PRO A 155 -4.11 1.88 -6.21
CA PRO A 155 -4.10 2.01 -4.76
C PRO A 155 -4.15 0.66 -4.04
N LEU A 156 -3.41 0.57 -2.94
CA LEU A 156 -3.36 -0.60 -2.07
C LEU A 156 -3.61 -0.16 -0.62
N LEU A 157 -4.11 -1.08 0.19
CA LEU A 157 -4.18 -0.94 1.65
C LEU A 157 -3.13 -1.85 2.28
N PRO A 158 -1.83 -1.48 2.23
CA PRO A 158 -0.79 -2.33 2.78
C PRO A 158 -1.01 -2.56 4.27
N TYR A 159 -0.85 -3.81 4.69
CA TYR A 159 -1.02 -4.23 6.06
C TYR A 159 0.16 -5.09 6.48
N ILE A 160 0.82 -4.68 7.57
CA ILE A 160 1.86 -5.48 8.22
C ILE A 160 1.24 -6.02 9.50
N HIS A 161 1.16 -7.35 9.58
CA HIS A 161 0.58 -8.04 10.73
C HIS A 161 1.60 -8.28 11.86
N GLU A 162 2.90 -8.09 11.58
CA GLU A 162 3.99 -8.23 12.54
C GLU A 162 4.61 -6.88 12.92
N TYR A 163 5.26 -6.86 14.08
CA TYR A 163 6.10 -5.77 14.52
C TYR A 163 7.53 -6.25 14.68
N PHE A 164 8.46 -5.38 14.34
CA PHE A 164 9.91 -5.57 14.43
C PHE A 164 10.56 -4.34 15.07
#